data_AF-A0A2N1Z8I3-F1
#
_entry.id   AF-A0A2N1Z8I3-F1
#
_cell.length_a   1.000
_cell.length_b   1.000
_cell.length_c   1.000
_cell.angle_alpha   90.00
_cell.angle_beta   90.00
_cell.angle_gamma   90.00
#
_symmetry.space_group_name_H-M   'P 1'
#
loop_
_entity.id
_entity.type
_entity.pdbx_description
1 polymer ?
#
loop_
_entity_poly.entity_id
_entity_poly.type
_entity_poly.pdbx_seq_one_letter_code
_entity_poly.pdbx_strand_id
1 'polypeptide(L)'
;MQWSITGVVLEADGKPATGRVQVQIFDIGRKSWRVLVQGALNAKGHFALKTNLVPGGQALPAMRLCEPGKAGEPTRVLAEGGLVQLASATAISLSFGQVQRLADNAVARSDRTAPFSQADDYLLAGVPRPPTPTITAASARMVMAGTPITAMIQPQVMEQPSTVQLRMNADLSKRIQEQDIELNQKQAQMVRLEQTSLKANEELRLANNKIAALENQLKVQPALGANKPVNEQFTLATETMKLNLNEQIIRQAADYDIRALKLQQTINAKNIELASYTERLQELSKVSSAAMEEAAKAKAEADQLKQQMNTRVSAGELYATIGKQIQEAQSALVSEQVPYRLGKVSLNLKTLVSGNQLTMPTLADLQNKDASGMFTDVKLEFLPEADELVEEELISVPDFSDLTETLARRLARDMGLNLDAAYQSITDPKQPIGQAIRQLPAKGTQVAPGESVMVVFYQA
;
A
#
# COMPACT_ATOMS: atom_id res chain seq x y z
N MET A 1 29.16 5.21 24.79
CA MET A 1 27.74 5.62 24.68
C MET A 1 26.86 4.42 24.96
N GLN A 2 25.77 4.62 25.71
CA GLN A 2 24.82 3.57 26.05
C GLN A 2 23.79 3.41 24.93
N TRP A 3 23.58 2.18 24.47
CA TRP A 3 22.64 1.84 23.42
C TRP A 3 21.47 1.05 23.99
N SER A 4 20.25 1.51 23.71
CA SER A 4 19.01 0.80 23.99
C SER A 4 18.44 0.30 22.67
N ILE A 5 18.38 -1.01 22.48
CA ILE A 5 18.02 -1.64 21.22
C ILE A 5 16.70 -2.40 21.41
N THR A 6 15.70 -2.09 20.60
CA THR A 6 14.33 -2.63 20.76
C THR A 6 13.73 -3.07 19.44
N GLY A 7 12.75 -3.97 19.52
CA GLY A 7 11.97 -4.40 18.37
C GLY A 7 10.99 -5.52 18.75
N VAL A 8 10.17 -5.89 17.78
CA VAL A 8 9.19 -6.98 17.89
C VAL A 8 9.39 -7.93 16.72
N VAL A 9 9.51 -9.21 17.01
CA VAL A 9 9.59 -10.26 15.99
C VAL A 9 8.29 -11.06 16.04
N LEU A 10 7.65 -11.23 14.89
CA LEU A 10 6.40 -11.96 14.70
C LEU A 10 6.62 -13.08 13.68
N GLU A 11 5.90 -14.18 13.81
CA GLU A 11 5.86 -15.24 12.79
C GLU A 11 5.05 -14.78 11.56
N ALA A 12 5.10 -15.58 10.49
CA ALA A 12 4.40 -15.28 9.23
C ALA A 12 2.88 -15.11 9.41
N ASP A 13 2.27 -15.84 10.36
CA ASP A 13 0.85 -15.75 10.71
C ASP A 13 0.51 -14.56 11.64
N GLY A 14 1.51 -13.76 11.99
CA GLY A 14 1.40 -12.60 12.85
C GLY A 14 1.42 -12.91 14.34
N LYS A 15 1.61 -14.16 14.77
CA LYS A 15 1.78 -14.51 16.19
C LYS A 15 3.16 -14.06 16.69
N PRO A 16 3.31 -13.83 18.01
CA PRO A 16 4.61 -13.61 18.64
C PRO A 16 5.64 -14.68 18.27
N ALA A 17 6.79 -14.26 17.75
CA ALA A 17 7.90 -15.17 17.51
C ALA A 17 8.55 -15.58 18.84
N THR A 18 9.02 -16.82 18.91
CA THR A 18 9.74 -17.36 20.08
C THR A 18 11.21 -17.54 19.77
N GLY A 19 12.03 -17.65 20.82
CA GLY A 19 13.47 -17.90 20.72
C GLY A 19 14.33 -16.72 21.12
N ARG A 20 15.51 -16.60 20.50
CA ARG A 20 16.52 -15.59 20.81
C ARG A 20 16.86 -14.78 19.58
N VAL A 21 17.31 -13.56 19.81
CA VAL A 21 17.84 -12.66 18.79
C VAL A 21 19.20 -12.15 19.22
N GLN A 22 20.02 -11.80 18.23
CA GLN A 22 21.30 -11.16 18.44
C GLN A 22 21.46 -9.97 17.50
N VAL A 23 22.15 -8.96 17.97
CA VAL A 23 22.50 -7.79 17.17
C VAL A 23 23.97 -7.93 16.81
N GLN A 24 24.26 -7.83 15.51
CA GLN A 24 25.62 -7.85 14.99
C GLN A 24 26.02 -6.46 14.50
N ILE A 25 27.29 -6.14 14.62
CA ILE A 25 27.92 -4.93 14.09
C ILE A 25 29.10 -5.31 13.21
N PHE A 26 29.31 -4.56 12.13
CA PHE A 26 30.44 -4.82 11.24
C PHE A 26 31.74 -4.22 11.79
N ASP A 27 32.74 -5.06 12.00
CA ASP A 27 34.09 -4.68 12.43
C ASP A 27 34.97 -4.51 11.18
N ILE A 28 35.39 -3.26 10.91
CA ILE A 28 36.23 -2.90 9.76
C ILE A 28 37.60 -3.55 9.86
N GLY A 29 38.17 -3.61 11.08
CA GLY A 29 39.50 -4.18 11.30
C GLY A 29 39.55 -5.66 10.97
N ARG A 30 38.48 -6.37 11.31
CA ARG A 30 38.33 -7.81 11.03
C ARG A 30 37.64 -8.11 9.71
N LYS A 31 37.09 -7.10 9.04
CA LYS A 31 36.22 -7.22 7.85
C LYS A 31 35.13 -8.28 8.04
N SER A 32 34.56 -8.34 9.25
CA SER A 32 33.64 -9.40 9.65
C SER A 32 32.55 -8.89 10.58
N TRP A 33 31.38 -9.51 10.52
CA TRP A 33 30.30 -9.28 11.48
C TRP A 33 30.63 -9.89 12.84
N ARG A 34 30.48 -9.11 13.91
CA ARG A 34 30.64 -9.57 15.28
C ARG A 34 29.35 -9.40 16.08
N VAL A 35 29.06 -10.35 16.96
CA VAL A 35 27.93 -10.25 17.89
C VAL A 35 28.22 -9.15 18.91
N LEU A 36 27.30 -8.19 19.02
CA LEU A 36 27.37 -7.09 19.98
C LEU A 36 26.60 -7.42 21.26
N VAL A 37 25.38 -7.93 21.13
CA VAL A 37 24.50 -8.27 22.25
C VAL A 37 23.45 -9.29 21.79
N GLN A 38 22.99 -10.14 22.71
CA GLN A 38 21.95 -11.13 22.47
C GLN A 38 20.92 -11.15 23.60
N GLY A 39 19.71 -11.59 23.30
CA GLY A 39 18.66 -11.79 24.30
C GLY A 39 17.49 -12.62 23.79
N ALA A 40 16.60 -12.98 24.71
CA ALA A 40 15.40 -13.76 24.40
C ALA A 40 14.22 -12.85 24.01
N LEU A 41 13.36 -13.36 23.15
CA LEU A 41 12.05 -12.79 22.87
C LEU A 41 11.10 -13.11 24.04
N ASN A 42 10.30 -12.14 24.47
CA ASN A 42 9.27 -12.38 25.48
C ASN A 42 8.01 -13.04 24.89
N ALA A 43 7.00 -13.30 25.71
CA ALA A 43 5.73 -13.91 25.26
C ALA A 43 4.96 -13.10 24.18
N LYS A 44 5.31 -11.83 23.97
CA LYS A 44 4.76 -10.96 22.93
C LYS A 44 5.69 -10.82 21.71
N GLY A 45 6.82 -11.52 21.69
CA GLY A 45 7.81 -11.43 20.62
C GLY A 45 8.69 -10.18 20.71
N HIS A 46 8.65 -9.45 21.83
CA HIS A 46 9.46 -8.23 21.99
C HIS A 46 10.85 -8.59 22.52
N PHE A 47 11.86 -7.84 22.09
CA PHE A 47 13.18 -7.82 22.70
C PHE A 47 13.57 -6.39 23.11
N ALA A 48 14.33 -6.31 24.20
CA ALA A 48 14.95 -5.08 24.67
C ALA A 48 16.36 -5.40 25.15
N LEU A 49 17.36 -4.86 24.47
CA LEU A 49 18.78 -5.13 24.72
C LEU A 49 19.49 -3.83 25.08
N LYS A 50 20.44 -3.90 26.01
CA LYS A 50 21.29 -2.78 26.39
C LYS A 50 22.74 -3.13 26.16
N THR A 51 23.51 -2.23 25.57
CA THR A 51 24.94 -2.42 25.34
C THR A 51 25.68 -1.09 25.35
N ASN A 52 27.00 -1.13 25.56
CA ASN A 52 27.85 0.05 25.50
C ASN A 52 28.77 -0.06 24.29
N LEU A 53 28.72 0.94 23.41
CA LEU A 53 29.68 1.09 22.32
C LEU A 53 30.69 2.17 22.70
N VAL A 54 31.98 1.83 22.59
CA VAL A 54 33.09 2.75 22.84
C VAL A 54 33.30 3.60 21.59
N PRO A 55 33.21 4.95 21.68
CA PRO A 55 33.54 5.83 20.56
C PRO A 55 35.00 5.64 20.12
N GLY A 56 35.27 5.59 18.81
CA GLY A 56 36.64 5.55 18.27
C GLY A 56 37.17 4.18 17.83
N GLY A 57 36.35 3.12 17.88
CA GLY A 57 36.70 1.82 17.31
C GLY A 57 36.49 1.76 15.79
N GLN A 58 37.21 0.87 15.11
CA GLN A 58 37.03 0.49 13.69
C GLN A 58 35.67 -0.20 13.43
N ALA A 59 34.58 0.23 14.05
CA ALA A 59 33.24 -0.33 13.85
C ALA A 59 32.41 0.61 12.97
N LEU A 60 31.81 0.08 11.90
CA LEU A 60 30.84 0.85 11.11
C LEU A 60 29.54 1.05 11.91
N PRO A 61 28.74 2.08 11.61
CA PRO A 61 27.38 2.19 12.11
C PRO A 61 26.42 1.13 11.54
N ALA A 62 26.91 0.25 10.65
CA ALA A 62 26.12 -0.85 10.09
C ALA A 62 25.84 -1.90 11.17
N MET A 63 24.57 -2.00 11.56
CA MET A 63 24.06 -2.97 12.52
C MET A 63 22.95 -3.79 11.88
N ARG A 64 22.87 -5.07 12.25
CA ARG A 64 21.81 -5.97 11.79
C ARG A 64 21.26 -6.80 12.93
N LEU A 65 19.97 -7.11 12.83
CA LEU A 65 19.28 -8.05 13.72
C LEU A 65 19.32 -9.43 13.09
N CYS A 66 19.79 -10.43 13.85
CA CYS A 66 19.92 -11.80 13.39
C CYS A 66 19.36 -12.78 14.41
N GLU A 67 19.11 -13.99 13.94
CA GLU A 67 18.97 -15.14 14.81
C GLU A 67 20.37 -15.63 15.26
N PRO A 68 20.49 -16.21 16.46
CA PRO A 68 21.71 -16.91 16.85
C PRO A 68 21.91 -18.10 15.90
N GLY A 69 22.93 -18.00 15.05
CA GLY A 69 23.28 -19.05 14.10
C GLY A 69 23.86 -20.28 14.81
N LYS A 70 23.67 -21.45 14.21
CA LYS A 70 24.40 -22.68 14.55
C LYS A 70 25.71 -22.72 13.77
N ALA A 71 26.75 -23.32 14.32
CA ALA A 71 28.04 -23.45 13.64
C ALA A 71 27.87 -24.20 12.30
N GLY A 72 28.33 -23.60 11.20
CA GLY A 72 28.25 -24.18 9.85
C GLY A 72 27.00 -23.81 9.04
N GLU A 73 26.03 -23.09 9.62
CA GLU A 73 24.86 -22.59 8.90
C GLU A 73 25.01 -21.10 8.53
N PRO A 74 24.48 -20.65 7.38
CA PRO A 74 24.48 -19.23 7.03
C PRO A 74 23.66 -18.43 8.06
N THR A 75 24.12 -17.23 8.38
CA THR A 75 23.44 -16.39 9.39
C THR A 75 22.06 -16.01 8.88
N ARG A 76 21.02 -16.16 9.70
CA ARG A 76 19.66 -15.69 9.39
C ARG A 76 19.49 -14.25 9.86
N VAL A 77 19.45 -13.30 8.93
CA VAL A 77 19.29 -11.88 9.18
C VAL A 77 17.81 -11.53 9.13
N LEU A 78 17.27 -11.06 10.26
CA LEU A 78 15.86 -10.66 10.38
C LEU A 78 15.63 -9.24 9.88
N ALA A 79 16.58 -8.34 10.10
CA ALA A 79 16.49 -6.96 9.62
C ALA A 79 17.89 -6.35 9.46
N GLU A 80 18.07 -5.61 8.37
CA GLU A 80 19.26 -4.82 8.09
C GLU A 80 19.02 -3.37 8.51
N GLY A 81 19.80 -2.86 9.45
CA GLY A 81 19.62 -1.52 9.99
C GLY A 81 18.36 -1.37 10.85
N GLY A 82 18.21 -0.18 11.43
CA GLY A 82 17.05 0.19 12.24
C GLY A 82 17.03 1.68 12.47
N LEU A 83 15.92 2.18 13.01
CA LEU A 83 15.76 3.60 13.28
C LEU A 83 16.61 4.00 14.49
N VAL A 84 17.64 4.80 14.23
CA VAL A 84 18.54 5.35 15.25
C VAL A 84 18.04 6.71 15.70
N GLN A 85 17.87 6.89 17.00
CA GLN A 85 17.48 8.16 17.61
C GLN A 85 18.40 8.47 18.79
N LEU A 86 18.88 9.71 18.87
CA LEU A 86 19.61 10.18 20.04
C LEU A 86 18.62 10.43 21.18
N ALA A 87 18.73 9.66 22.26
CA ALA A 87 17.87 9.80 23.45
C ALA A 87 18.43 10.83 24.43
N SER A 88 19.77 10.93 24.52
CA SER A 88 20.48 11.98 25.26
C SER A 88 21.91 12.12 24.71
N ALA A 89 22.69 13.07 25.24
CA ALA A 89 24.11 13.25 24.87
C ALA A 89 24.97 11.97 25.04
N THR A 90 24.53 11.03 25.88
CA THR A 90 25.26 9.79 26.19
C THR A 90 24.48 8.50 25.85
N ALA A 91 23.22 8.62 25.39
CA ALA A 91 22.33 7.50 25.13
C ALA A 91 21.73 7.53 23.72
N ILE A 92 21.82 6.40 23.02
CA ILE A 92 21.27 6.16 21.68
C ILE A 92 20.19 5.07 21.77
N SER A 93 19.07 5.30 21.10
CA SER A 93 18.00 4.33 20.91
C SER A 93 18.02 3.79 19.48
N LEU A 94 18.03 2.47 19.31
CA LEU A 94 17.90 1.79 18.02
C LEU A 94 16.64 0.95 18.04
N SER A 95 15.73 1.18 17.08
CA SER A 95 14.50 0.41 16.95
C SER A 95 14.44 -0.31 15.60
N PHE A 96 14.28 -1.63 15.63
CA PHE A 96 14.03 -2.44 14.43
C PHE A 96 12.54 -2.50 14.04
N GLY A 97 11.66 -1.85 14.81
CA GLY A 97 10.22 -1.86 14.56
C GLY A 97 9.61 -3.26 14.73
N GLN A 98 8.57 -3.56 13.94
CA GLN A 98 7.98 -4.89 13.84
C GLN A 98 8.61 -5.62 12.66
N VAL A 99 9.14 -6.81 12.89
CA VAL A 99 9.77 -7.66 11.89
C VAL A 99 8.98 -8.95 11.82
N GLN A 100 8.51 -9.29 10.61
CA GLN A 100 7.89 -10.58 10.34
C GLN A 100 8.99 -11.56 9.91
N ARG A 101 9.15 -12.64 10.66
CA ARG A 101 10.07 -13.75 10.42
C ARG A 101 9.59 -14.57 9.22
N LEU A 102 10.48 -14.72 8.25
CA LEU A 102 10.32 -15.61 7.10
C LEU A 102 10.98 -16.94 7.45
N ALA A 103 10.17 -17.93 7.85
CA ALA A 103 10.64 -19.26 8.24
C ALA A 103 11.34 -19.99 7.07
N ASP A 104 10.60 -20.74 6.26
CA ASP A 104 11.20 -21.51 5.15
C ASP A 104 11.43 -20.68 3.87
N ASN A 105 10.90 -19.45 3.85
CA ASN A 105 10.98 -18.53 2.71
C ASN A 105 12.14 -17.52 2.82
N ALA A 106 13.17 -17.83 3.61
CA ALA A 106 14.32 -16.93 3.73
C ALA A 106 15.10 -16.89 2.40
N VAL A 107 15.40 -15.68 1.92
CA VAL A 107 16.06 -15.50 0.62
C VAL A 107 17.57 -15.43 0.82
N ALA A 108 18.33 -16.26 0.13
CA ALA A 108 19.78 -16.18 0.13
C ALA A 108 20.23 -14.89 -0.57
N ARG A 109 20.96 -14.04 0.14
CA ARG A 109 21.58 -12.86 -0.45
C ARG A 109 23.04 -13.17 -0.73
N SER A 110 23.34 -13.48 -1.99
CA SER A 110 24.69 -13.75 -2.47
C SER A 110 25.07 -12.69 -3.52
N ASP A 111 25.25 -11.44 -3.09
CA ASP A 111 25.66 -10.35 -4.00
C ASP A 111 27.19 -10.37 -4.15
N ARG A 112 27.72 -11.20 -5.06
CA ARG A 112 29.16 -11.30 -5.35
C ARG A 112 29.78 -10.03 -5.96
N THR A 113 28.98 -9.04 -6.34
CA THR A 113 29.40 -7.83 -7.09
C THR A 113 29.59 -6.57 -6.24
N ALA A 114 29.24 -6.58 -4.94
CA ALA A 114 29.47 -5.43 -4.06
C ALA A 114 30.91 -5.44 -3.48
N PRO A 115 31.53 -4.28 -3.20
CA PRO A 115 32.88 -4.17 -2.62
C PRO A 115 33.02 -4.76 -1.19
N PHE A 116 31.96 -5.38 -0.66
CA PHE A 116 31.92 -6.08 0.63
C PHE A 116 31.57 -7.58 0.50
N SER A 117 31.55 -8.13 -0.73
CA SER A 117 30.88 -9.41 -1.04
C SER A 117 31.55 -10.70 -0.59
N GLN A 118 32.84 -10.70 -0.24
CA GLN A 118 33.53 -11.96 0.06
C GLN A 118 33.13 -12.58 1.42
N ALA A 119 32.45 -11.86 2.31
CA ALA A 119 32.21 -12.28 3.69
C ALA A 119 30.74 -12.26 4.14
N ASP A 120 29.79 -12.02 3.22
CA ASP A 120 28.41 -11.65 3.56
C ASP A 120 27.35 -12.59 2.98
N ASP A 121 27.64 -13.89 2.90
CA ASP A 121 26.62 -14.91 2.63
C ASP A 121 25.70 -15.05 3.85
N TYR A 122 24.47 -14.56 3.74
CA TYR A 122 23.43 -14.71 4.75
C TYR A 122 22.05 -14.91 4.13
N LEU A 123 21.13 -15.43 4.95
CA LEU A 123 19.72 -15.60 4.60
C LEU A 123 18.94 -14.39 5.12
N LEU A 124 18.30 -13.64 4.23
CA LEU A 124 17.30 -12.64 4.60
C LEU A 124 16.04 -13.37 5.08
N ALA A 125 15.89 -13.44 6.40
CA ALA A 125 14.87 -14.20 7.10
C ALA A 125 13.82 -13.32 7.77
N GLY A 126 13.72 -12.04 7.41
CA GLY A 126 12.68 -11.16 7.91
C GLY A 126 12.32 -10.02 6.96
N VAL A 127 11.10 -9.52 7.11
CA VAL A 127 10.56 -8.36 6.39
C VAL A 127 9.95 -7.37 7.39
N PRO A 128 10.12 -6.05 7.19
CA PRO A 128 9.49 -5.06 8.04
C PRO A 128 7.97 -5.16 7.91
N ARG A 129 7.28 -5.37 9.04
CA ARG A 129 5.83 -5.30 9.09
C ARG A 129 5.43 -3.85 9.35
N PRO A 130 4.67 -3.20 8.46
CA PRO A 130 4.10 -1.90 8.79
C PRO A 130 3.23 -2.05 10.04
N PRO A 131 3.21 -1.05 10.94
CA PRO A 131 2.35 -1.10 12.12
C PRO A 131 0.91 -1.33 11.65
N THR A 132 0.31 -2.45 12.08
CA THR A 132 -1.10 -2.73 11.80
C THR A 132 -1.90 -1.55 12.36
N PRO A 133 -2.67 -0.81 11.54
CA PRO A 133 -3.50 0.27 12.08
C PRO A 133 -4.45 -0.36 13.08
N THR A 134 -4.46 0.16 14.31
CA THR A 134 -5.48 -0.16 15.30
C THR A 134 -6.80 0.38 14.75
N ILE A 135 -7.54 -0.47 14.03
CA ILE A 135 -8.91 -0.17 13.64
C ILE A 135 -9.74 -0.29 14.92
N THR A 136 -9.93 0.83 15.61
CA THR A 136 -11.04 0.93 16.56
C THR A 136 -12.30 0.94 15.71
N ALA A 137 -12.92 -0.22 15.53
CA ALA A 137 -14.17 -0.35 14.80
C ALA A 137 -15.27 0.41 15.56
N ALA A 138 -15.49 1.68 15.22
CA ALA A 138 -16.74 2.34 15.51
C ALA A 138 -17.76 1.84 14.47
N SER A 139 -18.58 0.86 14.85
CA SER A 139 -19.72 0.45 14.04
C SER A 139 -20.79 1.54 14.08
N ALA A 140 -20.86 2.37 13.04
CA ALA A 140 -22.03 3.22 12.81
C ALA A 140 -23.13 2.35 12.17
N ARG A 141 -24.19 2.05 12.94
CA ARG A 141 -25.44 1.50 12.40
C ARG A 141 -26.27 2.67 11.88
N MET A 142 -26.41 2.80 10.56
CA MET A 142 -27.45 3.65 9.97
C MET A 142 -28.68 2.79 9.67
N VAL A 143 -29.85 3.27 10.13
CA VAL A 143 -31.16 2.73 9.78
C VAL A 143 -31.82 3.74 8.85
N MET A 144 -32.07 3.36 7.60
CA MET A 144 -32.96 4.08 6.70
C MET A 144 -34.14 3.15 6.39
N ALA A 145 -35.35 3.62 6.68
CA ALA A 145 -36.62 2.95 6.36
C ALA A 145 -36.74 1.46 6.78
N GLY A 146 -36.22 1.09 7.94
CA GLY A 146 -36.55 -0.19 8.59
C GLY A 146 -35.79 -1.43 8.12
N THR A 147 -34.81 -1.31 7.21
CA THR A 147 -33.94 -2.44 6.82
C THR A 147 -32.47 -2.14 7.11
N PRO A 148 -31.72 -3.02 7.80
CA PRO A 148 -30.28 -2.85 7.97
C PRO A 148 -29.55 -3.16 6.65
N ILE A 149 -28.84 -2.17 6.11
CA ILE A 149 -27.93 -2.37 4.98
C ILE A 149 -26.50 -2.51 5.55
N THR A 150 -25.89 -3.69 5.38
CA THR A 150 -24.46 -3.89 5.64
C THR A 150 -23.69 -3.50 4.38
N ALA A 151 -23.10 -2.30 4.37
CA ALA A 151 -22.14 -1.92 3.35
C ALA A 151 -20.76 -2.48 3.70
N MET A 152 -20.26 -3.44 2.92
CA MET A 152 -18.85 -3.82 2.95
C MET A 152 -18.06 -2.80 2.13
N ILE A 153 -17.29 -1.95 2.81
CA ILE A 153 -16.37 -1.02 2.17
C ILE A 153 -15.06 -1.76 1.92
N GLN A 154 -14.64 -1.86 0.66
CA GLN A 154 -13.32 -2.40 0.29
C GLN A 154 -12.20 -1.50 0.83
N PRO A 155 -11.07 -2.09 1.28
CA PRO A 155 -9.96 -1.31 1.82
C PRO A 155 -9.26 -0.53 0.71
N GLN A 156 -9.40 0.81 0.73
CA GLN A 156 -8.48 1.69 0.02
C GLN A 156 -7.22 1.90 0.87
N VAL A 157 -6.06 1.76 0.24
CA VAL A 157 -4.75 2.03 0.84
C VAL A 157 -4.62 3.54 1.05
N MET A 158 -4.88 3.99 2.28
CA MET A 158 -4.55 5.35 2.72
C MET A 158 -3.04 5.43 2.99
N GLU A 159 -2.32 6.22 2.18
CA GLU A 159 -1.00 6.69 2.58
C GLU A 159 -1.14 7.62 3.78
N GLN A 160 -0.34 7.36 4.82
CA GLN A 160 -0.45 8.08 6.09
C GLN A 160 0.00 9.54 5.94
N PRO A 161 -0.62 10.48 6.68
CA PRO A 161 -0.09 11.83 6.78
C PRO A 161 1.31 11.77 7.39
N SER A 162 2.17 12.72 7.01
CA SER A 162 3.56 12.79 7.49
C SER A 162 3.66 12.57 9.02
N THR A 163 4.71 11.90 9.48
CA THR A 163 4.95 11.60 10.91
C THR A 163 4.92 12.84 11.81
N VAL A 164 5.17 14.03 11.26
CA VAL A 164 5.04 15.33 11.93
C VAL A 164 3.57 15.70 12.18
N GLN A 165 2.70 15.51 11.19
CA GLN A 165 1.25 15.78 11.33
C GLN A 165 0.58 14.80 12.30
N LEU A 166 0.99 13.53 12.31
CA LEU A 166 0.49 12.53 13.28
C LEU A 166 0.90 12.87 14.71
N ARG A 167 2.14 13.33 14.94
CA ARG A 167 2.60 13.81 16.26
C ARG A 167 1.85 15.07 16.69
N MET A 168 1.67 16.02 15.79
CA MET A 168 0.94 17.25 16.07
C MET A 168 -0.54 16.99 16.39
N ASN A 169 -1.19 16.06 15.68
CA ASN A 169 -2.55 15.62 15.99
C ASN A 169 -2.63 14.90 17.34
N ALA A 170 -1.68 14.01 17.64
CA ALA A 170 -1.65 13.30 18.92
C ALA A 170 -1.42 14.26 20.10
N ASP A 171 -0.50 15.23 19.95
CA ASP A 171 -0.22 16.25 20.97
C ASP A 171 -1.41 17.18 21.20
N LEU A 172 -2.09 17.63 20.13
CA LEU A 172 -3.31 18.44 20.25
C LEU A 172 -4.45 17.66 20.90
N SER A 173 -4.65 16.40 20.50
CA SER A 173 -5.67 15.52 21.09
C SER A 173 -5.43 15.28 22.58
N LYS A 174 -4.16 15.08 22.97
CA LYS A 174 -3.76 14.92 24.35
C LYS A 174 -3.99 16.19 25.17
N ARG A 175 -3.66 17.36 24.60
CA ARG A 175 -3.94 18.67 25.25
C ARG A 175 -5.42 18.91 25.46
N ILE A 176 -6.28 18.51 24.52
CA ILE A 176 -7.74 18.60 24.66
C ILE A 176 -8.20 17.71 25.83
N GLN A 177 -7.75 16.45 25.91
CA GLN A 177 -8.09 15.58 27.04
C GLN A 177 -7.60 16.13 28.38
N GLU A 178 -6.37 16.65 28.43
CA GLU A 178 -5.83 17.26 29.64
C GLU A 178 -6.66 18.49 30.08
N GLN A 179 -7.05 19.34 29.14
CA GLN A 179 -7.91 20.50 29.40
C GLN A 179 -9.34 20.09 29.81
N ASP A 180 -9.93 19.07 29.21
CA ASP A 180 -11.26 18.55 29.58
C ASP A 180 -11.27 17.98 31.01
N ILE A 181 -10.20 17.27 31.40
CA ILE A 181 -10.04 16.77 32.77
C ILE A 181 -9.91 17.95 33.75
N GLU A 182 -9.11 18.97 33.41
CA GLU A 182 -8.95 20.16 34.23
C GLU A 182 -10.28 20.93 34.38
N LEU A 183 -11.03 21.07 33.28
CA LEU A 183 -12.33 21.77 33.26
C LEU A 183 -13.37 21.03 34.11
N ASN A 184 -13.43 19.70 34.01
CA ASN A 184 -14.27 18.87 34.87
C ASN A 184 -13.88 18.98 36.36
N GLN A 185 -12.58 19.03 36.68
CA GLN A 185 -12.13 19.24 38.06
C GLN A 185 -12.52 20.62 38.60
N LYS A 186 -12.41 21.67 37.77
CA LYS A 186 -12.83 23.03 38.13
C LYS A 186 -14.34 23.13 38.32
N GLN A 187 -15.12 22.47 37.46
CA GLN A 187 -16.57 22.40 37.61
C GLN A 187 -16.97 21.71 38.93
N ALA A 188 -16.29 20.61 39.28
CA ALA A 188 -16.50 19.94 40.56
C ALA A 188 -16.10 20.82 41.77
N GLN A 189 -15.05 21.64 41.65
CA GLN A 189 -14.70 22.63 42.68
C GLN A 189 -15.77 23.71 42.83
N MET A 190 -16.38 24.18 41.74
CA MET A 190 -17.50 25.14 41.78
C MET A 190 -18.67 24.59 42.61
N VAL A 191 -19.10 23.37 42.29
CA VAL A 191 -20.22 22.70 42.99
C VAL A 191 -19.91 22.50 44.47
N ARG A 192 -18.67 22.14 44.82
CA ARG A 192 -18.24 22.01 46.22
C ARG A 192 -18.26 23.34 46.95
N LEU A 193 -17.79 24.42 46.31
CA LEU A 193 -17.81 25.76 46.89
C LEU A 193 -19.24 26.24 47.15
N GLU A 194 -20.15 26.03 46.20
CA GLU A 194 -21.58 26.32 46.37
C GLU A 194 -22.18 25.54 47.55
N GLN A 195 -21.91 24.24 47.66
CA GLN A 195 -22.37 23.43 48.78
C GLN A 195 -21.83 23.90 50.13
N THR A 196 -20.55 24.29 50.20
CA THR A 196 -19.97 24.84 51.44
C THR A 196 -20.55 26.20 51.80
N SER A 197 -20.84 27.04 50.80
CA SER A 197 -21.50 28.34 51.00
C SER A 197 -22.91 28.16 51.57
N LEU A 198 -23.70 27.23 50.99
CA LEU A 198 -25.05 26.91 51.48
C LEU A 198 -25.03 26.42 52.93
N LYS A 199 -24.12 25.50 53.27
CA LYS A 199 -23.97 24.99 54.65
C LYS A 199 -23.56 26.08 55.63
N ALA A 200 -22.60 26.93 55.26
CA ALA A 200 -22.18 28.05 56.10
C ALA A 200 -23.35 29.02 56.35
N ASN A 201 -24.14 29.33 55.32
CA ASN A 201 -25.34 30.16 55.45
C ASN A 201 -26.41 29.52 56.36
N GLU A 202 -26.61 28.20 56.29
CA GLU A 202 -27.53 27.50 57.20
C GLU A 202 -27.05 27.55 58.66
N GLU A 203 -25.76 27.29 58.92
CA GLU A 203 -25.16 27.36 60.25
C GLU A 203 -25.26 28.78 60.84
N LEU A 204 -25.01 29.80 60.03
CA LEU A 204 -25.15 31.20 60.41
C LEU A 204 -26.61 31.57 60.70
N ARG A 205 -27.57 31.06 59.92
CA ARG A 205 -29.00 31.24 60.18
C ARG A 205 -29.41 30.61 61.51
N LEU A 206 -28.92 29.40 61.80
CA LEU A 206 -29.17 28.71 63.07
C LEU A 206 -28.56 29.47 64.25
N ALA A 207 -27.35 30.02 64.10
CA ALA A 207 -26.72 30.86 65.11
C ALA A 207 -27.54 32.14 65.39
N ASN A 208 -28.00 32.83 64.35
CA ASN A 208 -28.88 34.01 64.49
C ASN A 208 -30.19 33.68 65.22
N ASN A 209 -30.82 32.55 64.89
CA ASN A 209 -32.03 32.10 65.59
C ASN A 209 -31.77 31.81 67.07
N LYS A 210 -30.62 31.22 67.42
CA LYS A 210 -30.22 30.97 68.82
C LYS A 210 -29.98 32.27 69.58
N ILE A 211 -29.32 33.25 68.96
CA ILE A 211 -29.12 34.58 69.55
C ILE A 211 -30.47 35.24 69.84
N ALA A 212 -31.40 35.24 68.87
CA ALA A 212 -32.75 35.79 69.06
C ALA A 212 -33.55 35.06 70.17
N ALA A 213 -33.40 33.74 70.29
CA ALA A 213 -34.05 32.96 71.34
C ALA A 213 -33.49 33.29 72.73
N LEU A 214 -32.17 33.44 72.87
CA LEU A 214 -31.51 33.85 74.11
C LEU A 214 -31.92 35.27 74.52
N GLU A 215 -32.03 36.20 73.56
CA GLU A 215 -32.54 37.56 73.82
C GLU A 215 -33.97 37.56 74.35
N ASN A 216 -34.85 36.72 73.79
CA ASN A 216 -36.22 36.58 74.27
C ASN A 216 -36.28 35.96 75.68
N GLN A 217 -35.41 34.99 76.00
CA GLN A 217 -35.32 34.42 77.35
C GLN A 217 -34.81 35.45 78.38
N LEU A 218 -33.83 36.27 78.01
CA LEU A 218 -33.27 37.33 78.85
C LEU A 218 -34.26 38.47 79.10
N LYS A 219 -35.13 38.81 78.13
CA LYS A 219 -36.21 39.79 78.33
C LYS A 219 -37.29 39.34 79.31
N VAL A 220 -37.43 38.02 79.55
CA VAL A 220 -38.50 37.43 80.37
C VAL A 220 -38.04 37.13 81.81
N GLN A 221 -36.73 37.17 82.12
CA GLN A 221 -36.25 37.02 83.50
C GLN A 221 -36.50 38.31 84.33
N PRO A 222 -37.27 38.25 85.44
CA PRO A 222 -37.46 39.40 86.31
C PRO A 222 -36.20 39.65 87.15
N ALA A 223 -35.74 40.90 87.15
CA ALA A 223 -34.59 41.36 87.94
C ALA A 223 -34.84 41.20 89.45
N LEU A 224 -34.26 40.16 90.05
CA LEU A 224 -34.13 40.03 91.50
C LEU A 224 -32.75 40.56 91.91
N GLY A 225 -32.71 41.81 92.39
CA GLY A 225 -31.57 42.36 93.13
C GLY A 225 -31.00 43.65 92.54
N ALA A 226 -31.11 44.73 93.33
CA ALA A 226 -30.61 46.06 93.03
C ALA A 226 -29.07 46.12 92.87
N ASN A 227 -28.63 47.12 92.08
CA ASN A 227 -27.27 47.54 91.72
C ASN A 227 -26.57 46.79 90.58
N LYS A 228 -26.63 47.35 89.36
CA LYS A 228 -25.47 47.84 88.54
C LYS A 228 -25.82 47.97 87.02
N PRO A 229 -25.06 48.78 86.25
CA PRO A 229 -25.18 49.03 84.79
C PRO A 229 -24.97 47.81 83.86
N VAL A 230 -25.24 46.61 84.38
CA VAL A 230 -25.01 45.32 83.73
C VAL A 230 -25.96 45.13 82.55
N ASN A 231 -27.19 45.64 82.61
CA ASN A 231 -28.15 45.40 81.52
C ASN A 231 -27.77 46.15 80.22
N GLU A 232 -27.30 47.41 80.30
CA GLU A 232 -26.88 48.19 79.13
C GLU A 232 -25.56 47.70 78.52
N GLN A 233 -24.59 47.31 79.36
CA GLN A 233 -23.33 46.72 78.89
C GLN A 233 -23.55 45.39 78.16
N PHE A 234 -24.50 44.57 78.63
CA PHE A 234 -24.85 43.31 77.97
C PHE A 234 -25.64 43.54 76.67
N THR A 235 -26.53 44.53 76.61
CA THR A 235 -27.20 44.89 75.34
C THR A 235 -26.19 45.41 74.31
N LEU A 236 -25.26 46.29 74.70
CA LEU A 236 -24.19 46.78 73.82
C LEU A 236 -23.23 45.66 73.39
N ALA A 237 -22.89 44.73 74.29
CA ALA A 237 -22.08 43.57 73.95
C ALA A 237 -22.79 42.64 72.95
N THR A 238 -24.11 42.47 73.07
CA THR A 238 -24.91 41.65 72.16
C THR A 238 -25.04 42.32 70.78
N GLU A 239 -25.23 43.64 70.76
CA GLU A 239 -25.34 44.42 69.53
C GLU A 239 -24.01 44.49 68.77
N THR A 240 -22.89 44.70 69.47
CA THR A 240 -21.54 44.64 68.89
C THR A 240 -21.21 43.24 68.37
N MET A 241 -21.63 42.18 69.07
CA MET A 241 -21.47 40.79 68.59
C MET A 241 -22.29 40.53 67.32
N LYS A 242 -23.53 41.02 67.23
CA LYS A 242 -24.34 40.96 65.99
C LYS A 242 -23.69 41.70 64.83
N LEU A 243 -23.17 42.90 65.10
CA LEU A 243 -22.55 43.75 64.07
C LEU A 243 -21.28 43.10 63.53
N ASN A 244 -20.44 42.53 64.41
CA ASN A 244 -19.24 41.77 64.02
C ASN A 244 -19.61 40.50 63.24
N LEU A 245 -20.63 39.75 63.69
CA LEU A 245 -21.12 38.57 62.95
C LEU A 245 -21.62 38.96 61.55
N ASN A 246 -22.37 40.07 61.43
CA ASN A 246 -22.89 40.54 60.17
C ASN A 246 -21.78 41.02 59.22
N GLU A 247 -20.78 41.73 59.73
CA GLU A 247 -19.58 42.08 58.95
C GLU A 247 -18.83 40.83 58.47
N GLN A 248 -18.72 39.80 59.31
CA GLN A 248 -18.08 38.55 58.95
C GLN A 248 -18.86 37.80 57.85
N ILE A 249 -20.20 37.81 57.91
CA ILE A 249 -21.09 37.24 56.88
C ILE A 249 -20.88 37.96 55.54
N ILE A 250 -20.91 39.30 55.55
CA ILE A 250 -20.77 40.10 54.34
C ILE A 250 -19.39 39.86 53.71
N ARG A 251 -18.33 39.81 54.51
CA ARG A 251 -16.96 39.52 54.03
C ARG A 251 -16.86 38.12 53.43
N GLN A 252 -17.41 37.11 54.09
CA GLN A 252 -17.37 35.74 53.57
C GLN A 252 -18.17 35.61 52.28
N ALA A 253 -19.39 36.18 52.21
CA ALA A 253 -20.21 36.18 51.01
C ALA A 253 -19.50 36.86 49.82
N ALA A 254 -18.89 38.03 50.06
CA ALA A 254 -18.13 38.75 49.04
C ALA A 254 -16.91 37.94 48.55
N ASP A 255 -16.18 37.28 49.45
CA ASP A 255 -15.05 36.41 49.08
C ASP A 255 -15.50 35.20 48.24
N TYR A 256 -16.67 34.63 48.53
CA TYR A 256 -17.23 33.55 47.71
C TYR A 256 -17.62 34.03 46.32
N ASP A 257 -18.32 35.16 46.21
CA ASP A 257 -18.74 35.73 44.92
C ASP A 257 -17.53 36.06 44.04
N ILE A 258 -16.47 36.64 44.62
CA ILE A 258 -15.23 36.94 43.90
C ILE A 258 -14.57 35.63 43.39
N ARG A 259 -14.54 34.58 44.21
CA ARG A 259 -13.96 33.28 43.81
C ARG A 259 -14.80 32.59 42.73
N ALA A 260 -16.11 32.61 42.84
CA ALA A 260 -17.03 32.04 41.85
C ALA A 260 -16.88 32.75 40.50
N LEU A 261 -16.86 34.08 40.51
CA LEU A 261 -16.73 34.90 39.31
C LEU A 261 -15.37 34.68 38.61
N LYS A 262 -14.28 34.57 39.38
CA LYS A 262 -12.95 34.25 38.84
C LYS A 262 -12.89 32.85 38.24
N LEU A 263 -13.53 31.86 38.87
CA LEU A 263 -13.59 30.50 38.37
C LEU A 263 -14.38 30.44 37.05
N GLN A 264 -15.50 31.16 36.98
CA GLN A 264 -16.35 31.22 35.80
C GLN A 264 -15.68 31.92 34.61
N GLN A 265 -14.93 33.01 34.87
CA GLN A 265 -14.07 33.63 33.85
C GLN A 265 -13.03 32.65 33.31
N THR A 266 -12.41 31.85 34.19
CA THR A 266 -11.42 30.84 33.79
C THR A 266 -12.05 29.75 32.93
N ILE A 267 -13.24 29.27 33.29
CA ILE A 267 -13.99 28.27 32.50
C ILE A 267 -14.34 28.81 31.12
N ASN A 268 -14.84 30.05 31.03
CA ASN A 268 -15.17 30.67 29.75
C ASN A 268 -13.93 30.84 28.87
N ALA A 269 -12.80 31.27 29.44
CA ALA A 269 -11.54 31.38 28.70
C ALA A 269 -11.07 30.00 28.18
N LYS A 270 -11.19 28.95 29.00
CA LYS A 270 -10.82 27.58 28.61
C LYS A 270 -11.75 26.99 27.54
N ASN A 271 -13.04 27.28 27.59
CA ASN A 271 -13.99 26.87 26.55
C ASN A 271 -13.65 27.51 25.19
N ILE A 272 -13.22 28.78 25.18
CA ILE A 272 -12.77 29.46 23.95
C ILE A 272 -11.48 28.81 23.42
N GLU A 273 -10.52 28.46 24.28
CA GLU A 273 -9.31 27.71 23.87
C GLU A 273 -9.67 26.35 23.27
N LEU A 274 -10.56 25.57 23.90
CA LEU A 274 -11.01 24.27 23.41
C LEU A 274 -11.69 24.36 22.03
N ALA A 275 -12.53 25.38 21.83
CA ALA A 275 -13.15 25.63 20.53
C ALA A 275 -12.08 25.89 19.45
N SER A 276 -11.06 26.70 19.77
CA SER A 276 -9.97 26.99 18.83
C SER A 276 -9.12 25.76 18.48
N TYR A 277 -8.87 24.87 19.45
CA TYR A 277 -8.15 23.61 19.20
C TYR A 277 -8.96 22.64 18.34
N THR A 278 -10.28 22.60 18.55
CA THR A 278 -11.20 21.76 17.77
C THR A 278 -11.26 22.21 16.31
N GLU A 279 -11.34 23.53 16.08
CA GLU A 279 -11.31 24.12 14.74
C GLU A 279 -9.97 23.85 14.03
N ARG A 280 -8.84 24.02 14.75
CA ARG A 280 -7.50 23.70 14.23
C ARG A 280 -7.36 22.23 13.82
N LEU A 281 -7.94 21.30 14.59
CA LEU A 281 -7.95 19.87 14.24
C LEU A 281 -8.79 19.59 13.00
N GLN A 282 -9.93 20.26 12.83
CA GLN A 282 -10.74 20.15 11.62
C GLN A 282 -9.98 20.66 10.39
N GLU A 283 -9.32 21.81 10.49
CA GLU A 283 -8.47 22.32 9.41
C GLU A 283 -7.33 21.34 9.08
N LEU A 284 -6.63 20.82 10.08
CA LEU A 284 -5.52 19.89 9.86
C LEU A 284 -5.99 18.59 9.19
N SER A 285 -7.20 18.11 9.56
CA SER A 285 -7.80 16.91 8.95
C SER A 285 -8.19 17.13 7.49
N LYS A 286 -8.63 18.34 7.13
CA LYS A 286 -8.91 18.70 5.72
C LYS A 286 -7.61 18.74 4.92
N VAL A 287 -6.57 19.38 5.44
CA VAL A 287 -5.26 19.45 4.79
C VAL A 287 -4.65 18.05 4.59
N SER A 288 -4.75 17.16 5.58
CA SER A 288 -4.25 15.80 5.42
C SER A 288 -5.03 15.00 4.38
N SER A 289 -6.36 15.16 4.31
CA SER A 289 -7.17 14.49 3.28
C SER A 289 -6.85 14.97 1.85
N ALA A 290 -6.65 16.28 1.67
CA ALA A 290 -6.27 16.85 0.37
C ALA A 290 -4.87 16.37 -0.05
N ALA A 291 -3.92 16.34 0.88
CA ALA A 291 -2.57 15.84 0.61
C ALA A 291 -2.55 14.33 0.27
N MET A 292 -3.42 13.52 0.87
CA MET A 292 -3.56 12.10 0.51
C MET A 292 -4.12 11.91 -0.89
N GLU A 293 -5.08 12.74 -1.30
CA GLU A 293 -5.65 12.67 -2.64
C GLU A 293 -4.63 13.05 -3.71
N GLU A 294 -3.81 14.07 -3.45
CA GLU A 294 -2.71 14.49 -4.34
C GLU A 294 -1.62 13.42 -4.43
N ALA A 295 -1.22 12.82 -3.31
CA ALA A 295 -0.27 11.71 -3.28
C ALA A 295 -0.80 10.47 -4.02
N ALA A 296 -2.09 10.15 -3.87
CA ALA A 296 -2.73 9.04 -4.59
C ALA A 296 -2.73 9.26 -6.11
N LYS A 297 -3.01 10.49 -6.56
CA LYS A 297 -2.92 10.87 -7.99
C LYS A 297 -1.51 10.73 -8.53
N ALA A 298 -0.51 11.28 -7.83
CA ALA A 298 0.89 11.18 -8.23
C ALA A 298 1.40 9.73 -8.30
N LYS A 299 0.93 8.86 -7.40
CA LYS A 299 1.26 7.43 -7.40
C LYS A 299 0.62 6.68 -8.56
N ALA A 300 -0.65 6.97 -8.86
CA ALA A 300 -1.33 6.40 -10.01
C ALA A 300 -0.62 6.76 -11.33
N GLU A 301 -0.18 8.01 -11.47
CA GLU A 301 0.62 8.45 -12.61
C GLU A 301 1.98 7.73 -12.66
N ALA A 302 2.67 7.61 -11.52
CA ALA A 302 3.95 6.90 -11.46
C ALA A 302 3.83 5.40 -11.80
N ASP A 303 2.76 4.73 -11.38
CA ASP A 303 2.51 3.33 -11.70
C ASP A 303 2.09 3.14 -13.17
N GLN A 304 1.34 4.09 -13.75
CA GLN A 304 1.07 4.10 -15.20
C GLN A 304 2.37 4.28 -16.01
N LEU A 305 3.25 5.20 -15.60
CA LEU A 305 4.56 5.39 -16.21
C LEU A 305 5.43 4.12 -16.10
N LYS A 306 5.43 3.42 -14.96
CA LYS A 306 6.14 2.14 -14.80
C LYS A 306 5.59 1.03 -15.68
N GLN A 307 4.27 0.94 -15.84
CA GLN A 307 3.65 -0.04 -16.73
C GLN A 307 3.98 0.25 -18.20
N GLN A 308 4.08 1.52 -18.59
CA GLN A 308 4.56 1.94 -19.91
C GLN A 308 6.07 1.69 -20.10
N MET A 309 6.86 1.68 -19.02
CA MET A 309 8.29 1.36 -19.02
C MET A 309 8.59 -0.15 -18.85
N ASN A 310 7.65 -1.05 -19.22
CA ASN A 310 7.99 -2.46 -19.38
C ASN A 310 8.96 -2.62 -20.57
N THR A 311 10.26 -2.52 -20.30
CA THR A 311 11.31 -2.62 -21.31
C THR A 311 11.59 -4.06 -21.74
N ARG A 312 10.93 -5.05 -21.14
CA ARG A 312 11.11 -6.48 -21.43
C ARG A 312 10.09 -6.95 -22.45
N VAL A 313 10.58 -7.43 -23.59
CA VAL A 313 9.75 -7.98 -24.68
C VAL A 313 10.29 -9.37 -25.02
N SER A 314 9.39 -10.31 -25.30
CA SER A 314 9.77 -11.63 -25.83
C SER A 314 10.39 -11.46 -27.22
N ALA A 315 11.53 -12.12 -27.47
CA ALA A 315 12.18 -12.05 -28.77
C ALA A 315 11.19 -12.47 -29.88
N GLY A 316 10.53 -13.62 -29.73
CA GLY A 316 9.58 -14.17 -30.70
C GLY A 316 8.37 -13.25 -30.98
N GLU A 317 7.82 -12.59 -29.95
CA GLU A 317 6.70 -11.64 -30.13
C GLU A 317 7.13 -10.39 -30.88
N LEU A 318 8.35 -9.90 -30.62
CA LEU A 318 8.92 -8.77 -31.33
C LEU A 318 9.15 -9.08 -32.81
N TYR A 319 9.73 -10.25 -33.13
CA TYR A 319 9.89 -10.71 -34.51
C TYR A 319 8.54 -10.81 -35.23
N ALA A 320 7.54 -11.44 -34.59
CA ALA A 320 6.21 -11.62 -35.18
C ALA A 320 5.49 -10.28 -35.43
N THR A 321 5.58 -9.35 -34.48
CA THR A 321 4.93 -8.03 -34.60
C THR A 321 5.58 -7.19 -35.70
N ILE A 322 6.92 -7.16 -35.78
CA ILE A 322 7.64 -6.45 -36.83
C ILE A 322 7.36 -7.06 -38.20
N GLY A 323 7.39 -8.39 -38.31
CA GLY A 323 7.06 -9.10 -39.55
C GLY A 323 5.64 -8.78 -40.04
N LYS A 324 4.65 -8.83 -39.13
CA LYS A 324 3.26 -8.49 -39.42
C LYS A 324 3.10 -7.05 -39.90
N GLN A 325 3.72 -6.08 -39.22
CA GLN A 325 3.66 -4.66 -39.61
C GLN A 325 4.30 -4.39 -40.97
N ILE A 326 5.43 -5.05 -41.28
CA ILE A 326 6.06 -4.94 -42.59
C ILE A 326 5.17 -5.53 -43.69
N GLN A 327 4.50 -6.67 -43.41
CA GLN A 327 3.56 -7.29 -44.35
C GLN A 327 2.29 -6.45 -44.56
N GLU A 328 1.74 -5.87 -43.49
CA GLU A 328 0.61 -4.93 -43.57
C GLU A 328 0.98 -3.69 -44.39
N ALA A 329 2.17 -3.12 -44.18
CA ALA A 329 2.68 -2.00 -44.97
C ALA A 329 2.88 -2.38 -46.45
N GLN A 330 3.41 -3.58 -46.73
CA GLN A 330 3.55 -4.09 -48.10
C GLN A 330 2.17 -4.28 -48.77
N SER A 331 1.19 -4.80 -48.03
CA SER A 331 -0.18 -5.00 -48.53
C SER A 331 -0.88 -3.67 -48.80
N ALA A 332 -0.65 -2.66 -47.95
CA ALA A 332 -1.17 -1.31 -48.15
C ALA A 332 -0.61 -0.67 -49.43
N LEU A 333 0.70 -0.78 -49.68
CA LEU A 333 1.34 -0.26 -50.90
C LEU A 333 0.77 -0.89 -52.18
N VAL A 334 0.47 -2.20 -52.14
CA VAL A 334 -0.19 -2.91 -53.24
C VAL A 334 -1.63 -2.42 -53.44
N SER A 335 -2.37 -2.20 -52.34
CA SER A 335 -3.75 -1.71 -52.39
C SER A 335 -3.88 -0.27 -52.90
N GLU A 336 -2.88 0.57 -52.64
CA GLU A 336 -2.81 1.97 -53.08
C GLU A 336 -2.28 2.12 -54.53
N GLN A 337 -2.09 1.01 -55.27
CA GLN A 337 -1.57 0.99 -56.64
C GLN A 337 -0.22 1.70 -56.82
N VAL A 338 0.61 1.71 -55.76
CA VAL A 338 1.94 2.30 -55.82
C VAL A 338 2.88 1.29 -56.51
N PRO A 339 3.63 1.67 -57.55
CA PRO A 339 4.46 0.72 -58.34
C PRO A 339 5.74 0.26 -57.61
N TYR A 340 5.85 0.49 -56.30
CA TYR A 340 7.03 0.20 -55.50
C TYR A 340 6.70 -0.86 -54.44
N ARG A 341 7.62 -1.79 -54.23
CA ARG A 341 7.57 -2.79 -53.15
C ARG A 341 8.69 -2.56 -52.14
N LEU A 342 8.45 -2.94 -50.89
CA LEU A 342 9.49 -2.99 -49.87
C LEU A 342 10.51 -4.06 -50.27
N GLY A 343 11.77 -3.63 -50.39
CA GLY A 343 12.90 -4.53 -50.62
C GLY A 343 13.39 -5.17 -49.31
N LYS A 344 14.68 -5.45 -49.24
CA LYS A 344 15.32 -5.92 -47.99
C LYS A 344 15.23 -4.83 -46.91
N VAL A 345 14.61 -5.16 -45.77
CA VAL A 345 14.58 -4.27 -44.60
C VAL A 345 15.53 -4.83 -43.54
N SER A 346 16.52 -4.04 -43.12
CA SER A 346 17.44 -4.40 -42.04
C SER A 346 17.29 -3.44 -40.86
N LEU A 347 17.02 -3.97 -39.68
CA LEU A 347 16.90 -3.19 -38.44
C LEU A 347 17.97 -3.64 -37.44
N ASN A 348 18.75 -2.70 -36.93
CA ASN A 348 19.71 -2.94 -35.84
C ASN A 348 19.12 -2.44 -34.53
N LEU A 349 18.93 -3.35 -33.58
CA LEU A 349 18.37 -3.05 -32.26
C LEU A 349 19.44 -3.25 -31.19
N LYS A 350 19.68 -2.22 -30.39
CA LYS A 350 20.59 -2.29 -29.24
C LYS A 350 19.81 -2.71 -28.01
N THR A 351 20.01 -3.94 -27.55
CA THR A 351 19.18 -4.55 -26.48
C THR A 351 20.03 -5.38 -25.53
N LEU A 352 19.54 -5.62 -24.31
CA LEU A 352 20.13 -6.61 -23.41
C LEU A 352 19.40 -7.93 -23.56
N VAL A 353 20.14 -8.98 -23.94
CA VAL A 353 19.59 -10.32 -24.20
C VAL A 353 19.78 -11.20 -22.97
N SER A 354 18.69 -11.74 -22.42
CA SER A 354 18.73 -12.73 -21.35
C SER A 354 17.82 -13.91 -21.71
N GLY A 355 18.40 -15.00 -22.21
CA GLY A 355 17.64 -16.13 -22.74
C GLY A 355 16.76 -15.72 -23.93
N ASN A 356 15.44 -15.92 -23.82
CA ASN A 356 14.44 -15.56 -24.84
C ASN A 356 13.82 -14.15 -24.65
N GLN A 357 14.33 -13.36 -23.72
CA GLN A 357 13.83 -12.01 -23.43
C GLN A 357 14.83 -10.94 -23.91
N LEU A 358 14.31 -9.94 -24.61
CA LEU A 358 15.02 -8.74 -25.02
C LEU A 358 14.61 -7.61 -24.08
N THR A 359 15.58 -6.92 -23.48
CA THR A 359 15.33 -5.74 -22.66
C THR A 359 15.84 -4.50 -23.37
N MET A 360 14.96 -3.53 -23.62
CA MET A 360 15.34 -2.25 -24.20
C MET A 360 16.06 -1.38 -23.15
N PRO A 361 17.17 -0.74 -23.51
CA PRO A 361 17.89 0.14 -22.60
C PRO A 361 17.03 1.36 -22.26
N THR A 362 17.07 1.77 -20.98
CA THR A 362 16.45 3.04 -20.57
C THR A 362 17.37 4.21 -20.88
N LEU A 363 16.83 5.43 -20.82
CA LEU A 363 17.61 6.66 -21.02
C LEU A 363 18.79 6.76 -20.02
N ALA A 364 18.60 6.27 -18.79
CA ALA A 364 19.64 6.22 -17.78
C ALA A 364 20.77 5.25 -18.16
N ASP A 365 20.44 4.11 -18.77
CA ASP A 365 21.43 3.11 -19.16
C ASP A 365 22.26 3.58 -20.38
N LEU A 366 21.67 4.34 -21.29
CA LEU A 366 22.36 4.90 -22.46
C LEU A 366 23.32 6.05 -22.10
N GLN A 367 23.05 6.77 -21.00
CA GLN A 367 23.91 7.86 -20.53
C GLN A 367 25.13 7.36 -19.75
N ASN A 368 25.12 6.11 -19.31
CA ASN A 368 26.22 5.50 -18.58
C ASN A 368 27.32 5.05 -19.56
N LYS A 369 28.47 5.74 -19.56
CA LYS A 369 29.59 5.48 -20.49
C LYS A 369 30.12 4.04 -20.40
N ASP A 370 30.02 3.43 -19.23
CA ASP A 370 30.49 2.06 -18.96
C ASP A 370 29.51 0.97 -19.43
N ALA A 371 28.26 1.34 -19.79
CA ALA A 371 27.25 0.41 -20.29
C ALA A 371 27.43 0.02 -21.77
N SER A 372 28.39 0.66 -22.47
CA SER A 372 28.62 0.47 -23.90
C SER A 372 28.91 -0.98 -24.32
N GLY A 373 29.44 -1.81 -23.40
CA GLY A 373 29.71 -3.23 -23.63
C GLY A 373 28.64 -4.20 -23.08
N MET A 374 27.57 -3.71 -22.45
CA MET A 374 26.52 -4.55 -21.86
C MET A 374 25.35 -4.83 -22.80
N PHE A 375 25.24 -4.05 -23.89
CA PHE A 375 24.17 -4.21 -24.88
C PHE A 375 24.66 -5.01 -26.08
N THR A 376 23.79 -5.87 -26.58
CA THR A 376 23.96 -6.65 -27.79
C THR A 376 23.27 -5.95 -28.94
N ASP A 377 23.96 -5.86 -30.08
CA ASP A 377 23.35 -5.44 -31.33
C ASP A 377 22.65 -6.63 -31.98
N VAL A 378 21.32 -6.58 -32.04
CA VAL A 378 20.49 -7.58 -32.70
C VAL A 378 20.13 -7.07 -34.09
N LYS A 379 20.61 -7.77 -35.12
CA LYS A 379 20.30 -7.46 -36.51
C LYS A 379 19.12 -8.29 -36.99
N LEU A 380 18.04 -7.60 -37.35
CA LEU A 380 16.84 -8.19 -37.95
C LEU A 380 16.91 -7.95 -39.45
N GLU A 381 16.77 -8.99 -40.26
CA GLU A 381 16.69 -8.88 -41.71
C GLU A 381 15.36 -9.48 -42.19
N PHE A 382 14.53 -8.65 -42.80
CA PHE A 382 13.38 -9.10 -43.57
C PHE A 382 13.83 -9.31 -45.02
N LEU A 383 13.71 -10.55 -45.49
CA LEU A 383 13.86 -10.89 -46.89
C LEU A 383 12.46 -11.07 -47.45
N PRO A 384 11.99 -10.19 -48.36
CA PRO A 384 10.76 -10.48 -49.08
C PRO A 384 11.00 -11.79 -49.84
N GLU A 385 10.13 -12.77 -49.63
CA GLU A 385 10.02 -13.89 -50.56
C GLU A 385 9.78 -13.24 -51.93
N ALA A 386 10.74 -13.42 -52.84
CA ALA A 386 10.45 -13.16 -54.21
C ALA A 386 9.37 -14.19 -54.55
N ASP A 387 8.13 -13.74 -54.65
CA ASP A 387 7.18 -14.38 -55.54
C ASP A 387 7.90 -14.40 -56.89
N GLU A 388 8.60 -15.48 -57.18
CA GLU A 388 8.76 -15.91 -58.55
C GLU A 388 7.34 -15.98 -59.05
N LEU A 389 6.98 -15.03 -59.91
CA LEU A 389 5.78 -15.10 -60.73
C LEU A 389 5.97 -16.37 -61.57
N VAL A 390 5.63 -17.52 -60.99
CA VAL A 390 5.30 -18.70 -61.76
C VAL A 390 3.98 -18.30 -62.40
N GLU A 391 4.06 -17.76 -63.61
CA GLU A 391 2.94 -17.82 -64.53
C GLU A 391 2.58 -19.31 -64.60
N GLU A 392 1.58 -19.73 -63.83
CA GLU A 392 1.01 -21.05 -63.98
C GLU A 392 0.41 -21.09 -65.39
N GLU A 393 1.15 -21.68 -66.35
CA GLU A 393 0.67 -21.94 -67.69
C GLU A 393 -0.60 -22.79 -67.56
N LEU A 394 -1.75 -22.14 -67.70
CA LEU A 394 -3.05 -22.78 -67.67
C LEU A 394 -3.12 -23.82 -68.81
N ILE A 395 -3.53 -25.03 -68.47
CA ILE A 395 -3.63 -26.14 -69.42
C ILE A 395 -5.05 -26.13 -70.00
N SER A 396 -5.18 -26.23 -71.32
CA SER A 396 -6.48 -26.33 -71.98
C SER A 396 -7.01 -27.77 -71.91
N VAL A 397 -8.22 -27.95 -71.36
CA VAL A 397 -8.86 -29.27 -71.22
C VAL A 397 -9.16 -29.87 -72.61
N PRO A 398 -8.64 -31.05 -72.94
CA PRO A 398 -8.89 -31.70 -74.22
C PRO A 398 -10.32 -32.26 -74.33
N ASP A 399 -10.73 -32.65 -75.54
CA ASP A 399 -12.01 -33.33 -75.78
C ASP A 399 -11.85 -34.83 -75.51
N PHE A 400 -12.59 -35.33 -74.52
CA PHE A 400 -12.61 -36.73 -74.12
C PHE A 400 -13.76 -37.51 -74.75
N SER A 401 -14.65 -36.86 -75.50
CA SER A 401 -15.81 -37.50 -76.15
C SER A 401 -15.37 -38.65 -77.06
N ASP A 402 -16.16 -39.73 -77.09
CA ASP A 402 -15.91 -40.95 -77.91
C ASP A 402 -14.64 -41.76 -77.55
N LEU A 403 -13.87 -41.32 -76.54
CA LEU A 403 -12.73 -42.09 -76.04
C LEU A 403 -13.18 -43.17 -75.06
N THR A 404 -12.45 -44.29 -75.05
CA THR A 404 -12.56 -45.29 -73.99
C THR A 404 -11.89 -44.79 -72.72
N GLU A 405 -12.32 -45.27 -71.56
CA GLU A 405 -11.76 -44.84 -70.26
C GLU A 405 -10.23 -44.95 -70.20
N THR A 406 -9.67 -46.03 -70.75
CA THR A 406 -8.22 -46.25 -70.79
C THR A 406 -7.48 -45.18 -71.60
N LEU A 407 -8.06 -44.77 -72.74
CA LEU A 407 -7.48 -43.71 -73.58
C LEU A 407 -7.65 -42.33 -72.94
N ALA A 408 -8.82 -42.04 -72.37
CA ALA A 408 -9.09 -40.79 -71.67
C ALA A 408 -8.12 -40.60 -70.48
N ARG A 409 -7.90 -41.65 -69.67
CA ARG A 409 -6.97 -41.60 -68.52
C ARG A 409 -5.51 -41.47 -68.94
N ARG A 410 -5.15 -41.91 -70.15
CA ARG A 410 -3.81 -41.70 -70.71
C ARG A 410 -3.64 -40.25 -71.14
N LEU A 411 -4.59 -39.74 -71.92
CA LEU A 411 -4.57 -38.36 -72.41
C LEU A 411 -4.57 -37.32 -71.27
N ALA A 412 -5.38 -37.54 -70.23
CA ALA A 412 -5.39 -36.67 -69.06
C ALA A 412 -4.02 -36.64 -68.37
N ARG A 413 -3.37 -37.81 -68.17
CA ARG A 413 -2.03 -37.89 -67.59
C ARG A 413 -0.96 -37.24 -68.45
N ASP A 414 -1.02 -37.41 -69.78
CA ASP A 414 -0.07 -36.79 -70.70
C ASP A 414 -0.17 -35.26 -70.68
N MET A 415 -1.36 -34.71 -70.34
CA MET A 415 -1.59 -33.27 -70.16
C MET A 415 -1.51 -32.81 -68.69
N GLY A 416 -1.04 -33.64 -67.77
CA GLY A 416 -0.91 -33.27 -66.36
C GLY A 416 -2.22 -33.05 -65.61
N LEU A 417 -3.34 -33.60 -66.10
CA LEU A 417 -4.68 -33.52 -65.50
C LEU A 417 -5.05 -34.83 -64.78
N ASN A 418 -5.86 -34.73 -63.74
CA ASN A 418 -6.44 -35.88 -63.07
C ASN A 418 -7.80 -36.22 -63.70
N LEU A 419 -8.10 -37.51 -63.89
CA LEU A 419 -9.38 -37.95 -64.47
C LEU A 419 -10.22 -38.72 -63.47
N ASP A 420 -11.40 -38.16 -63.20
CA ASP A 420 -12.47 -38.78 -62.41
C ASP A 420 -13.51 -39.41 -63.34
N ALA A 421 -13.63 -40.74 -63.29
CA ALA A 421 -14.60 -41.46 -64.11
C ALA A 421 -15.94 -41.58 -63.38
N ALA A 422 -17.02 -41.18 -64.06
CA ALA A 422 -18.39 -41.45 -63.66
C ALA A 422 -19.06 -42.38 -64.68
N TYR A 423 -20.07 -43.13 -64.26
CA TYR A 423 -20.72 -44.12 -65.13
C TYR A 423 -22.23 -43.88 -65.21
N GLN A 424 -22.78 -44.03 -66.41
CA GLN A 424 -24.22 -43.92 -66.68
C GLN A 424 -24.72 -45.21 -67.35
N SER A 425 -25.71 -45.86 -66.74
CA SER A 425 -26.33 -47.07 -67.29
C SER A 425 -27.16 -46.76 -68.54
N ILE A 426 -27.01 -47.59 -69.58
CA ILE A 426 -27.77 -47.46 -70.82
C ILE A 426 -28.91 -48.48 -70.91
N THR A 427 -30.03 -48.07 -71.49
CA THR A 427 -31.17 -48.95 -71.79
C THR A 427 -31.32 -49.23 -73.29
N ASP A 428 -30.59 -48.49 -74.15
CA ASP A 428 -30.60 -48.64 -75.60
C ASP A 428 -29.38 -49.46 -76.08
N PRO A 429 -29.58 -50.64 -76.72
CA PRO A 429 -28.50 -51.52 -77.16
C PRO A 429 -27.65 -50.96 -78.32
N LYS A 430 -27.98 -49.79 -78.88
CA LYS A 430 -27.21 -49.14 -79.95
C LYS A 430 -26.09 -48.22 -79.46
N GLN A 431 -25.98 -47.98 -78.15
CA GLN A 431 -24.94 -47.10 -77.60
C GLN A 431 -23.66 -47.88 -77.27
N PRO A 432 -22.48 -47.33 -77.61
CA PRO A 432 -21.21 -48.00 -77.37
C PRO A 432 -20.86 -47.99 -75.88
N ILE A 433 -20.88 -49.16 -75.26
CA ILE A 433 -20.48 -49.35 -73.85
C ILE A 433 -19.00 -48.95 -73.69
N GLY A 434 -18.70 -48.21 -72.61
CA GLY A 434 -17.33 -47.82 -72.24
C GLY A 434 -16.79 -46.58 -72.94
N GLN A 435 -17.60 -45.86 -73.73
CA GLN A 435 -17.22 -44.58 -74.34
C GLN A 435 -17.69 -43.39 -73.51
N ALA A 436 -16.89 -42.33 -73.51
CA ALA A 436 -17.18 -41.07 -72.84
C ALA A 436 -18.31 -40.30 -73.55
N ILE A 437 -19.25 -39.82 -72.75
CA ILE A 437 -20.47 -39.14 -73.18
C ILE A 437 -20.37 -37.65 -72.89
N ARG A 438 -19.83 -37.32 -71.72
CA ARG A 438 -19.80 -35.96 -71.17
C ARG A 438 -18.53 -35.76 -70.38
N GLN A 439 -18.05 -34.53 -70.39
CA GLN A 439 -16.94 -34.08 -69.56
C GLN A 439 -17.29 -32.79 -68.84
N LEU A 440 -16.74 -32.61 -67.64
CA LEU A 440 -16.76 -31.38 -66.88
C LEU A 440 -15.36 -31.17 -66.28
N PRO A 441 -14.67 -30.05 -66.54
CA PRO A 441 -15.05 -28.89 -67.37
C PRO A 441 -15.20 -29.18 -68.87
N ALA A 442 -15.87 -28.27 -69.60
CA ALA A 442 -16.07 -28.42 -71.04
C ALA A 442 -14.73 -28.32 -71.80
N LYS A 443 -14.66 -28.90 -73.00
CA LYS A 443 -13.47 -28.84 -73.85
C LYS A 443 -13.02 -27.40 -74.09
N GLY A 444 -11.71 -27.16 -74.06
CA GLY A 444 -11.12 -25.84 -74.24
C GLY A 444 -11.11 -24.95 -72.98
N THR A 445 -11.70 -25.40 -71.86
CA THR A 445 -11.60 -24.67 -70.59
C THR A 445 -10.15 -24.65 -70.11
N GLN A 446 -9.70 -23.51 -69.60
CA GLN A 446 -8.37 -23.36 -69.02
C GLN A 446 -8.41 -23.75 -67.55
N VAL A 447 -7.57 -24.70 -67.15
CA VAL A 447 -7.49 -25.26 -65.79
C VAL A 447 -6.04 -25.26 -65.30
N ALA A 448 -5.85 -25.27 -63.99
CA ALA A 448 -4.52 -25.38 -63.42
C ALA A 448 -3.96 -26.80 -63.64
N PRO A 449 -2.62 -26.96 -63.73
CA PRO A 449 -2.00 -28.28 -63.74
C PRO A 449 -2.42 -29.11 -62.52
N GLY A 450 -2.81 -30.37 -62.72
CA GLY A 450 -3.26 -31.28 -61.67
C GLY A 450 -4.74 -31.17 -61.30
N GLU A 451 -5.52 -30.27 -61.93
CA GLU A 451 -6.97 -30.18 -61.71
C GLU A 451 -7.71 -31.44 -62.21
N SER A 452 -8.82 -31.76 -61.56
CA SER A 452 -9.58 -32.99 -61.83
C SER A 452 -10.69 -32.73 -62.86
N VAL A 453 -10.65 -33.48 -63.97
CA VAL A 453 -11.67 -33.49 -65.01
C VAL A 453 -12.54 -34.72 -64.84
N MET A 454 -13.84 -34.50 -64.65
CA MET A 454 -14.83 -35.56 -64.56
C MET A 454 -15.29 -35.96 -65.96
N VAL A 455 -15.22 -37.25 -66.29
CA VAL A 455 -15.68 -37.82 -67.56
C VAL A 455 -16.68 -38.93 -67.29
N VAL A 456 -17.85 -38.84 -67.91
CA VAL A 456 -18.95 -39.80 -67.74
C VAL A 456 -18.94 -40.81 -68.90
N PHE A 457 -18.92 -42.11 -68.60
CA PHE A 457 -18.88 -43.21 -69.56
C PHE A 457 -20.17 -44.04 -69.55
N TYR A 458 -20.51 -44.65 -70.69
CA TYR A 458 -21.61 -45.61 -70.75
C TYR A 458 -21.26 -46.93 -70.06
N GLN A 459 -22.15 -47.44 -69.21
CA GLN A 459 -22.04 -48.74 -68.55
C GLN A 459 -23.27 -49.60 -68.88
N ALA A 460 -23.06 -50.91 -69.02
CA ALA A 460 -24.14 -51.88 -69.27
C ALA A 460 -25.08 -52.04 -68.08
#